data_AF-A0A954EDF9-F1
#
_entry.id   AF-A0A954EDF9-F1
#
_cell.length_a   1.000
_cell.length_b   1.000
_cell.length_c   1.000
_cell.angle_alpha   90.00
_cell.angle_beta   90.00
_cell.angle_gamma   90.00
#
_symmetry.space_group_name_H-M   'P 1'
#
loop_
_entity.id
_entity.type
_entity.pdbx_description
1 polymer ?
#
loop_
_entity_poly.entity_id
_entity_poly.type
_entity_poly.pdbx_seq_one_letter_code
_entity_poly.pdbx_strand_id
1 'polypeptide(L)'
;MKQAAPCQILRAFRGLHNECCETEFSAELSLQEWVEILDGQDEFWGMRFCSILEDFGISEKSESWKGILQILNGTSSETESPLSIMDFAGILAEHSRIPDFGVRDICGVQSEEAGLFLGMQDTLKVLQDRKRLRFGPRTRIMDCVQGADLELFWGRLTHQIGLPLPPLNWPYQKLSGGLMLKAFVCLLLAVLWLVMELPLTFVRELILAFLLFGIGFRIMHRGNPLPEGIETFADLCDWICVARKVSARYE
;
A
#
# COMPACT_ATOMS: atom_id res chain seq x y z
N MET A 1 -5.30 -7.83 -15.07
CA MET A 1 -3.90 -7.33 -15.07
C MET A 1 -3.52 -6.70 -16.40
N LYS A 2 -3.07 -5.44 -16.36
CA LYS A 2 -2.38 -4.74 -17.45
C LYS A 2 -0.92 -4.52 -17.04
N GLN A 3 -0.03 -4.40 -18.02
CA GLN A 3 1.30 -3.88 -17.77
C GLN A 3 1.20 -2.40 -17.41
N ALA A 4 2.00 -1.94 -16.46
CA ALA A 4 2.18 -0.51 -16.22
C ALA A 4 2.74 0.13 -17.47
N ALA A 5 2.33 1.37 -17.76
CA ALA A 5 3.12 2.16 -18.69
C ALA A 5 4.41 2.64 -17.97
N PRO A 6 5.57 2.69 -18.66
CA PRO A 6 6.81 3.20 -18.06
C PRO A 6 6.63 4.60 -17.44
N CYS A 7 5.78 5.44 -18.03
CA CYS A 7 5.46 6.77 -17.52
C CYS A 7 4.75 6.77 -16.14
N GLN A 8 3.98 5.72 -15.81
CA GLN A 8 3.33 5.59 -14.50
C GLN A 8 4.37 5.27 -13.42
N ILE A 9 5.32 4.38 -13.73
CA ILE A 9 6.43 4.03 -12.85
C ILE A 9 7.35 5.24 -12.63
N LEU A 10 7.66 5.98 -13.71
CA LEU A 10 8.45 7.22 -13.61
C LEU A 10 7.77 8.29 -12.78
N ARG A 11 6.44 8.41 -12.84
CA ARG A 11 5.71 9.34 -11.97
C ARG A 11 5.83 8.93 -10.50
N ALA A 12 5.80 7.64 -10.20
CA ALA A 12 6.02 7.12 -8.85
C ALA A 12 7.45 7.43 -8.35
N PHE A 13 8.47 7.17 -9.19
CA PHE A 13 9.86 7.48 -8.88
C PHE A 13 10.13 8.97 -8.72
N ARG A 14 9.49 9.81 -9.55
CA ARG A 14 9.53 11.27 -9.38
C ARG A 14 8.90 11.71 -8.07
N GLY A 15 7.78 11.10 -7.68
CA GLY A 15 7.14 11.34 -6.40
C GLY A 15 8.09 11.03 -5.24
N LEU A 16 8.69 9.83 -5.26
CA LEU A 16 9.71 9.43 -4.28
C LEU A 16 10.88 10.43 -4.24
N HIS A 17 11.47 10.74 -5.39
CA HIS A 17 12.61 11.65 -5.47
C HIS A 17 12.29 13.04 -4.92
N ASN A 18 11.13 13.60 -5.24
CA ASN A 18 10.72 14.91 -4.75
C ASN A 18 10.45 14.93 -3.24
N GLU A 19 10.12 13.78 -2.64
CA GLU A 19 9.99 13.65 -1.18
C GLU A 19 11.37 13.57 -0.50
N CYS A 20 12.37 12.99 -1.17
CA CYS A 20 13.73 12.81 -0.64
C CYS A 20 14.66 13.99 -0.89
N CYS A 21 14.49 14.69 -2.01
CA CYS A 21 15.53 15.54 -2.59
C CYS A 21 14.93 16.83 -3.16
N GLU A 22 15.66 17.93 -2.98
CA GLU A 22 15.32 19.24 -3.55
C GLU A 22 15.75 19.39 -5.02
N THR A 23 16.51 18.42 -5.54
CA THR A 23 16.99 18.40 -6.92
C THR A 23 15.89 18.03 -7.91
N GLU A 24 16.04 18.46 -9.16
CA GLU A 24 15.11 18.06 -10.22
C GLU A 24 15.31 16.58 -10.58
N PHE A 25 14.21 15.83 -10.58
CA PHE A 25 14.20 14.44 -11.05
C PHE A 25 14.45 14.39 -12.56
N SER A 26 15.49 13.66 -12.99
CA SER A 26 15.75 13.34 -14.40
C SER A 26 15.57 11.85 -14.66
N ALA A 27 14.81 11.51 -15.71
CA ALA A 27 14.61 10.11 -16.12
C ALA A 27 15.86 9.50 -16.79
N GLU A 28 16.79 10.33 -17.25
CA GLU A 28 18.07 9.91 -17.85
C GLU A 28 19.16 9.67 -16.79
N LEU A 29 18.89 10.02 -15.53
CA LEU A 29 19.82 9.76 -14.43
C LEU A 29 20.10 8.26 -14.37
N SER A 30 21.35 7.88 -14.11
CA SER A 30 21.65 6.47 -13.91
C SER A 30 20.96 5.97 -12.64
N LEU A 31 20.51 4.71 -12.67
CA LEU A 31 19.89 4.06 -11.52
C LEU A 31 20.85 4.07 -10.32
N GLN A 32 22.16 3.94 -10.56
CA GLN A 32 23.18 3.96 -9.52
C GLN A 32 23.35 5.33 -8.88
N GLU A 33 23.41 6.42 -9.66
CA GLU A 33 23.46 7.78 -9.13
C GLU A 33 22.18 8.12 -8.35
N TRP A 34 21.02 7.74 -8.88
CA TRP A 34 19.74 7.93 -8.20
C TRP A 34 19.70 7.22 -6.86
N VAL A 35 20.23 6.00 -6.85
CA VAL A 35 20.35 5.17 -5.66
C VAL A 35 21.31 5.77 -4.64
N GLU A 36 22.46 6.30 -5.06
CA GLU A 36 23.42 6.95 -4.15
C GLU A 36 22.81 8.19 -3.50
N ILE A 37 21.99 8.94 -4.25
CA ILE A 37 21.21 10.07 -3.72
C ILE A 37 20.22 9.59 -2.64
N LEU A 38 19.60 8.42 -2.83
CA LEU A 38 18.63 7.84 -1.89
C LEU A 38 19.29 7.15 -0.66
N ASP A 39 20.41 6.44 -0.84
CA ASP A 39 21.12 5.69 0.23
C ASP A 39 21.80 6.66 1.22
N GLY A 40 22.16 7.87 0.77
CA GLY A 40 22.66 8.94 1.63
C GLY A 40 21.62 9.49 2.64
N GLN A 41 20.36 9.06 2.56
CA GLN A 41 19.22 9.67 3.24
C GLN A 41 18.47 8.73 4.21
N ASP A 42 19.00 7.55 4.57
CA ASP A 42 18.49 6.56 5.57
C ASP A 42 17.82 5.28 4.99
N GLU A 43 17.82 4.18 5.76
CA GLU A 43 17.22 2.86 5.42
C GLU A 43 15.71 2.96 5.08
N PHE A 44 15.06 4.03 5.53
CA PHE A 44 13.67 4.37 5.27
C PHE A 44 13.32 4.41 3.77
N TRP A 45 14.21 4.94 2.93
CA TRP A 45 13.93 5.09 1.49
C TRP A 45 14.00 3.78 0.73
N GLY A 46 14.83 2.83 1.20
CA GLY A 46 14.84 1.47 0.70
C GLY A 46 13.48 0.78 0.88
N MET A 47 12.86 0.94 2.05
CA MET A 47 11.51 0.41 2.30
C MET A 47 10.45 1.09 1.44
N ARG A 48 10.54 2.41 1.23
CA ARG A 48 9.63 3.14 0.34
C ARG A 48 9.76 2.71 -1.11
N PHE A 49 10.98 2.50 -1.59
CA PHE A 49 11.23 1.99 -2.92
C PHE A 49 10.67 0.58 -3.10
N CYS A 50 10.90 -0.33 -2.14
CA CYS A 50 10.26 -1.65 -2.13
C CYS A 50 8.73 -1.55 -2.15
N SER A 51 8.13 -0.65 -1.37
CA SER A 51 6.68 -0.41 -1.37
C SER A 51 6.17 0.01 -2.75
N ILE A 52 6.90 0.86 -3.48
CA ILE A 52 6.56 1.25 -4.85
C ILE A 52 6.65 0.05 -5.79
N LEU A 53 7.69 -0.77 -5.69
CA LEU A 53 7.82 -2.00 -6.50
C LEU A 53 6.67 -2.98 -6.23
N GLU A 54 6.30 -3.16 -4.97
CA GLU A 54 5.15 -3.95 -4.56
C GLU A 54 3.83 -3.38 -5.11
N ASP A 55 3.68 -2.05 -5.18
CA ASP A 55 2.51 -1.40 -5.79
C ASP A 55 2.37 -1.75 -7.28
N PHE A 56 3.49 -2.04 -7.95
CA PHE A 56 3.55 -2.53 -9.34
C PHE A 56 3.49 -4.07 -9.47
N GLY A 57 3.31 -4.78 -8.35
CA GLY A 57 3.18 -6.24 -8.33
C GLY A 57 4.53 -6.98 -8.41
N ILE A 58 5.63 -6.29 -8.13
CA ILE A 58 6.98 -6.85 -8.11
C ILE A 58 7.31 -7.21 -6.66
N SER A 59 6.84 -8.38 -6.26
CA SER A 59 7.08 -8.97 -4.94
C SER A 59 8.26 -9.95 -5.05
N GLU A 60 9.49 -9.45 -5.02
CA GLU A 60 10.62 -10.32 -4.73
C GLU A 60 10.85 -10.42 -3.23
N LYS A 61 11.10 -11.64 -2.75
CA LYS A 61 11.50 -11.95 -1.36
C LYS A 61 12.94 -11.53 -1.07
N SER A 62 13.41 -10.45 -1.68
CA SER A 62 14.75 -9.93 -1.45
C SER A 62 14.70 -9.10 -0.17
N GLU A 63 15.37 -9.56 0.88
CA GLU A 63 15.48 -8.85 2.17
C GLU A 63 16.18 -7.47 2.04
N SER A 64 16.68 -7.12 0.85
CA SER A 64 17.16 -5.76 0.56
C SER A 64 16.91 -5.36 -0.90
N TRP A 65 16.57 -4.08 -1.13
CA TRP A 65 16.50 -3.50 -2.48
C TRP A 65 17.85 -3.57 -3.23
N LYS A 66 18.98 -3.68 -2.49
CA LYS A 66 20.31 -3.97 -3.04
C LYS A 66 20.38 -5.35 -3.73
N GLY A 67 19.66 -6.35 -3.22
CA GLY A 67 19.50 -7.64 -3.88
C GLY A 67 18.67 -7.56 -5.16
N ILE A 68 17.65 -6.70 -5.19
CA ILE A 68 16.85 -6.43 -6.39
C ILE A 68 17.74 -5.79 -7.47
N LEU A 69 18.56 -4.80 -7.11
CA LEU A 69 19.54 -4.19 -8.03
C LEU A 69 20.60 -5.17 -8.53
N GLN A 70 21.09 -6.09 -7.70
CA GLN A 70 22.04 -7.10 -8.15
C GLN A 70 21.43 -8.09 -9.15
N ILE A 71 20.16 -8.47 -8.96
CA ILE A 71 19.43 -9.34 -9.89
C ILE A 71 19.19 -8.61 -11.23
N LEU A 72 18.85 -7.33 -11.18
CA LEU A 72 18.59 -6.50 -12.35
C LEU A 72 19.88 -6.16 -13.13
N ASN A 73 20.97 -5.87 -12.42
CA ASN A 73 22.29 -5.69 -13.05
C ASN A 73 22.86 -7.02 -13.57
N GLY A 74 22.52 -8.15 -12.93
CA GLY A 74 22.90 -9.50 -13.38
C GLY A 74 22.16 -9.97 -14.63
N THR A 75 20.96 -9.41 -14.91
CA THR A 75 20.20 -9.69 -16.13
C THR A 75 20.62 -8.82 -17.31
N SER A 76 21.33 -7.71 -17.08
CA SER A 76 21.87 -6.82 -18.12
C SER A 76 23.30 -7.16 -18.57
N SER A 77 23.70 -8.44 -18.53
CA SER A 77 25.10 -8.89 -18.72
C SER A 77 25.75 -8.62 -20.09
N GLU A 78 25.18 -7.76 -20.94
CA GLU A 78 25.72 -7.43 -22.27
C GLU A 78 25.85 -5.92 -22.55
N THR A 79 25.58 -5.00 -21.61
CA THR A 79 25.75 -3.56 -21.86
C THR A 79 26.59 -2.88 -20.78
N GLU A 80 27.75 -2.36 -21.18
CA GLU A 80 28.71 -1.58 -20.35
C GLU A 80 28.17 -0.20 -19.92
N SER A 81 26.90 0.10 -20.20
CA SER A 81 26.27 1.39 -19.90
C SER A 81 25.46 1.27 -18.60
N PRO A 82 25.59 2.22 -17.65
CA PRO A 82 24.78 2.21 -16.45
C PRO A 82 23.29 2.33 -16.82
N LEU A 83 22.45 1.44 -16.26
CA LEU A 83 21.01 1.40 -16.52
C LEU A 83 20.37 2.74 -16.13
N SER A 84 19.68 3.42 -17.06
CA SER A 84 18.97 4.66 -16.73
C SER A 84 17.69 4.38 -15.94
N ILE A 85 17.16 5.36 -15.22
CA ILE A 85 15.85 5.24 -14.55
C ILE A 85 14.74 4.97 -15.58
N MET A 86 14.82 5.54 -16.78
CA MET A 86 13.89 5.29 -17.88
C MET A 86 13.90 3.83 -18.32
N ASP A 87 15.08 3.26 -18.56
CA ASP A 87 15.23 1.86 -18.97
C ASP A 87 14.77 0.92 -17.86
N PHE A 88 15.11 1.27 -16.62
CA PHE A 88 14.63 0.54 -15.45
C PHE A 88 13.10 0.59 -15.32
N ALA A 89 12.47 1.75 -15.50
CA ALA A 89 11.02 1.86 -15.54
C ALA A 89 10.40 1.08 -16.70
N GLY A 90 11.10 0.94 -17.83
CA GLY A 90 10.72 0.06 -18.94
C GLY A 90 10.73 -1.42 -18.55
N ILE A 91 11.82 -1.90 -17.94
CA ILE A 91 11.93 -3.28 -17.45
C ILE A 91 10.84 -3.55 -16.40
N LEU A 92 10.64 -2.63 -15.46
CA LEU A 92 9.58 -2.75 -14.46
C LEU A 92 8.20 -2.73 -15.11
N ALA A 93 7.97 -1.92 -16.14
CA ALA A 93 6.70 -1.91 -16.87
C ALA A 93 6.38 -3.28 -17.48
N GLU A 94 7.37 -3.94 -18.08
CA GLU A 94 7.21 -5.28 -18.68
C GLU A 94 6.89 -6.35 -17.64
N HIS A 95 7.47 -6.25 -16.44
CA HIS A 95 7.31 -7.21 -15.34
C HIS A 95 6.17 -6.86 -14.39
N SER A 96 5.69 -5.62 -14.42
CA SER A 96 4.62 -5.13 -13.58
C SER A 96 3.29 -5.74 -13.98
N ARG A 97 2.46 -6.02 -12.98
CA ARG A 97 1.09 -6.45 -13.18
C ARG A 97 0.19 -5.55 -12.36
N ILE A 98 -0.28 -4.47 -12.97
CA ILE A 98 -1.22 -3.57 -12.34
C ILE A 98 -2.63 -4.16 -12.47
N PRO A 99 -3.43 -4.14 -11.39
CA PRO A 99 -4.87 -4.36 -11.46
C PRO A 99 -5.54 -3.45 -12.49
N ASP A 100 -6.37 -4.04 -13.35
CA ASP A 100 -7.06 -3.27 -14.39
C ASP A 100 -8.51 -3.02 -13.98
N PHE A 101 -8.80 -1.76 -13.67
CA PHE A 101 -10.12 -1.26 -13.24
C PHE A 101 -10.98 -0.72 -14.40
N GLY A 102 -10.57 -0.98 -15.64
CA GLY A 102 -11.30 -0.58 -16.84
C GLY A 102 -12.49 -1.49 -17.13
N VAL A 103 -13.38 -1.04 -18.03
CA VAL A 103 -14.57 -1.79 -18.47
C VAL A 103 -14.16 -3.15 -19.03
N ARG A 104 -14.87 -4.20 -18.61
CA ARG A 104 -14.64 -5.59 -19.04
C ARG A 104 -15.82 -6.07 -19.87
N ASP A 105 -15.50 -6.80 -20.93
CA ASP A 105 -16.51 -7.58 -21.66
C ASP A 105 -16.78 -8.89 -20.90
N ILE A 106 -17.99 -9.05 -20.38
CA ILE A 106 -18.50 -10.31 -19.83
C ILE A 106 -19.63 -10.78 -20.72
N CYS A 107 -19.43 -11.90 -21.41
CA CYS A 107 -20.44 -12.54 -22.24
C CYS A 107 -21.05 -11.61 -23.31
N GLY A 108 -20.26 -10.69 -23.88
CA GLY A 108 -20.70 -9.72 -24.88
C GLY A 108 -21.31 -8.45 -24.30
N VAL A 109 -21.29 -8.28 -22.97
CA VAL A 109 -21.78 -7.10 -22.26
C VAL A 109 -20.60 -6.38 -21.62
N GLN A 110 -20.42 -5.11 -22.00
CA GLN A 110 -19.46 -4.24 -21.36
C GLN A 110 -19.95 -3.83 -19.97
N SER A 111 -19.22 -4.25 -18.94
CA SER A 111 -19.52 -3.97 -17.53
C SER A 111 -18.33 -3.30 -16.85
N GLU A 112 -18.55 -2.11 -16.32
CA GLU A 112 -17.58 -1.37 -15.52
C GLU A 112 -17.41 -1.99 -14.12
N GLU A 113 -18.52 -2.37 -13.49
CA GLU A 113 -18.56 -3.03 -12.17
C GLU A 113 -17.74 -4.32 -12.16
N ALA A 114 -17.84 -5.11 -13.23
CA ALA A 114 -17.02 -6.30 -13.42
C ALA A 114 -15.52 -6.00 -13.47
N GLY A 115 -15.15 -4.93 -14.18
CA GLY A 115 -13.78 -4.44 -14.25
C GLY A 115 -13.26 -3.98 -12.90
N LEU A 116 -14.06 -3.20 -12.18
CA LEU A 116 -13.75 -2.74 -10.83
C LEU A 116 -13.55 -3.91 -9.87
N PHE A 117 -14.47 -4.88 -9.87
CA PHE A 117 -14.40 -6.04 -9.00
C PHE A 117 -13.16 -6.90 -9.27
N LEU A 118 -12.85 -7.16 -10.55
CA LEU A 118 -11.64 -7.90 -10.93
C LEU A 118 -10.37 -7.13 -10.57
N GLY A 119 -10.38 -5.80 -10.72
CA GLY A 119 -9.31 -4.93 -10.24
C GLY A 119 -9.09 -5.06 -8.73
N MET A 120 -10.15 -4.98 -7.93
CA MET A 120 -10.06 -5.18 -6.47
C MET A 120 -9.53 -6.57 -6.10
N GLN A 121 -9.94 -7.62 -6.82
CA GLN A 121 -9.40 -8.96 -6.66
C GLN A 121 -7.90 -9.00 -6.93
N ASP A 122 -7.44 -8.36 -8.01
CA ASP A 122 -6.02 -8.30 -8.32
C ASP A 122 -5.25 -7.48 -7.26
N THR A 123 -5.78 -6.36 -6.77
CA THR A 123 -5.17 -5.58 -5.66
C THR A 123 -5.01 -6.43 -4.40
N LEU A 124 -6.03 -7.22 -4.05
CA LEU A 124 -5.97 -8.09 -2.86
C LEU A 124 -5.01 -9.27 -3.00
N LYS A 125 -4.84 -9.82 -4.21
CA LYS A 125 -3.81 -10.84 -4.47
C LYS A 125 -2.39 -10.29 -4.29
N VAL A 126 -2.17 -9.00 -4.55
CA VAL A 126 -0.86 -8.37 -4.34
C VAL A 126 -0.62 -8.15 -2.84
N LEU A 127 -1.63 -7.69 -2.10
CA LEU A 127 -1.50 -7.41 -0.66
C LEU A 127 -1.41 -8.66 0.21
N GLN A 128 -2.16 -9.70 -0.17
CA GLN A 128 -2.13 -10.97 0.53
C GLN A 128 -1.59 -12.00 -0.45
N ASP A 129 -0.40 -12.56 -0.19
CA ASP A 129 0.17 -13.74 -0.86
C ASP A 129 -0.65 -15.03 -0.57
N ARG A 130 -1.98 -14.89 -0.51
CA ARG A 130 -2.96 -15.92 -0.25
C ARG A 130 -3.49 -16.40 -1.59
N LYS A 131 -2.92 -17.51 -2.05
CA LYS A 131 -3.36 -18.31 -3.21
C LYS A 131 -4.84 -18.75 -3.21
N ARG A 132 -5.69 -18.30 -2.29
CA ARG A 132 -7.09 -18.75 -2.09
C ARG A 132 -8.07 -17.65 -1.66
N LEU A 133 -7.90 -16.40 -2.08
CA LEU A 133 -8.98 -15.40 -1.95
C LEU A 133 -10.06 -15.68 -3.03
N ARG A 134 -10.95 -16.63 -2.75
CA ARG A 134 -12.21 -16.78 -3.50
C ARG A 134 -13.29 -15.99 -2.78
N PHE A 135 -13.58 -14.81 -3.30
CA PHE A 135 -14.69 -13.98 -2.86
C PHE A 135 -15.46 -13.46 -4.07
N GLY A 136 -16.73 -13.13 -3.87
CA GLY A 136 -17.62 -12.59 -4.89
C GLY A 136 -18.00 -11.14 -4.60
N PRO A 137 -18.76 -10.49 -5.51
CA PRO A 137 -19.19 -9.11 -5.33
C PRO A 137 -19.98 -8.89 -4.02
N ARG A 138 -20.80 -9.88 -3.64
CA ARG A 138 -21.60 -9.84 -2.39
C ARG A 138 -20.84 -10.21 -1.13
N THR A 139 -19.56 -10.56 -1.23
CA THR A 139 -18.74 -10.85 -0.04
C THR A 139 -18.46 -9.56 0.70
N ARG A 140 -18.55 -9.58 2.02
CA ARG A 140 -18.21 -8.42 2.84
C ARG A 140 -16.72 -8.16 2.77
N ILE A 141 -16.33 -6.91 2.63
CA ILE A 141 -14.91 -6.51 2.54
C ILE A 141 -14.18 -6.92 3.82
N MET A 142 -14.83 -6.70 4.97
CA MET A 142 -14.32 -7.09 6.29
C MET A 142 -14.11 -8.60 6.46
N ASP A 143 -14.77 -9.46 5.68
CA ASP A 143 -14.50 -10.91 5.75
C ASP A 143 -13.20 -11.30 5.03
N CYS A 144 -12.72 -10.43 4.13
CA CYS A 144 -11.52 -10.66 3.32
C CYS A 144 -10.30 -9.89 3.84
N VAL A 145 -10.52 -8.67 4.36
CA VAL A 145 -9.45 -7.70 4.66
C VAL A 145 -9.79 -6.94 5.94
N GLN A 146 -8.86 -6.92 6.89
CA GLN A 146 -9.05 -6.29 8.20
C GLN A 146 -7.73 -5.70 8.71
N GLY A 147 -7.80 -4.84 9.72
CA GLY A 147 -6.62 -4.23 10.33
C GLY A 147 -5.79 -3.40 9.35
N ALA A 148 -4.47 -3.49 9.47
CA ALA A 148 -3.53 -2.75 8.62
C ALA A 148 -3.72 -3.09 7.12
N ASP A 149 -4.05 -4.34 6.77
CA ASP A 149 -4.29 -4.75 5.39
C ASP A 149 -5.45 -3.98 4.75
N LEU A 150 -6.47 -3.62 5.54
CA LEU A 150 -7.61 -2.86 5.02
C LEU A 150 -7.18 -1.43 4.66
N GLU A 151 -6.30 -0.81 5.44
CA GLU A 151 -5.80 0.53 5.14
C GLU A 151 -4.91 0.53 3.90
N LEU A 152 -4.03 -0.48 3.79
CA LEU A 152 -3.21 -0.68 2.59
C LEU A 152 -4.08 -0.91 1.36
N PHE A 153 -5.13 -1.74 1.48
CA PHE A 153 -6.11 -1.94 0.43
C PHE A 153 -6.81 -0.64 0.04
N TRP A 154 -7.32 0.12 1.01
CA TRP A 154 -8.03 1.37 0.76
C TRP A 154 -7.14 2.43 0.11
N GLY A 155 -5.90 2.57 0.59
CA GLY A 155 -4.91 3.49 0.05
C GLY A 155 -4.51 3.12 -1.38
N ARG A 156 -4.18 1.86 -1.64
CA ARG A 156 -3.87 1.37 -2.99
C ARG A 156 -5.04 1.55 -3.94
N LEU A 157 -6.25 1.20 -3.51
CA LEU A 157 -7.45 1.31 -4.33
C LEU A 157 -7.73 2.77 -4.71
N THR A 158 -7.60 3.70 -3.76
CA THR A 158 -7.70 5.15 -3.99
C THR A 158 -6.71 5.62 -5.06
N HIS A 159 -5.45 5.20 -4.94
CA HIS A 159 -4.39 5.56 -5.87
C HIS A 159 -4.63 4.96 -7.28
N GLN A 160 -4.97 3.68 -7.35
CA GLN A 160 -5.13 2.96 -8.62
C GLN A 160 -6.36 3.40 -9.41
N ILE A 161 -7.45 3.78 -8.73
CA ILE A 161 -8.66 4.29 -9.39
C ILE A 161 -8.50 5.75 -9.81
N GLY A 162 -7.59 6.49 -9.16
CA GLY A 162 -7.39 7.92 -9.39
C GLY A 162 -8.51 8.79 -8.82
N LEU A 163 -9.31 8.25 -7.89
CA LEU A 163 -10.41 8.95 -7.23
C LEU A 163 -10.29 8.81 -5.72
N PRO A 164 -10.51 9.89 -4.94
CA PRO A 164 -10.50 9.84 -3.49
C PRO A 164 -11.66 8.97 -2.99
N LEU A 165 -11.36 7.83 -2.37
CA LEU A 165 -12.36 7.02 -1.69
C LEU A 165 -12.84 7.72 -0.41
N PRO A 166 -14.07 7.42 0.06
CA PRO A 166 -14.54 7.91 1.34
C PRO A 166 -13.59 7.44 2.45
N PRO A 167 -13.24 8.31 3.42
CA PRO A 167 -12.30 7.97 4.47
C PRO A 167 -12.87 6.83 5.34
N LEU A 168 -12.00 5.91 5.74
CA LEU A 168 -12.32 4.95 6.80
C LEU A 168 -12.64 5.69 8.10
N ASN A 169 -13.54 5.13 8.91
CA ASN A 169 -14.04 5.78 10.12
C ASN A 169 -12.89 6.19 11.06
N TRP A 170 -13.00 7.42 11.61
CA TRP A 170 -11.98 8.10 12.43
C TRP A 170 -11.31 7.27 13.55
N PRO A 171 -12.02 6.41 14.31
CA PRO A 171 -11.37 5.60 15.34
C PRO A 171 -10.29 4.68 14.76
N TYR A 172 -10.50 4.20 13.54
CA TYR A 172 -9.62 3.23 12.89
C TYR A 172 -8.30 3.86 12.47
N GLN A 173 -8.36 4.98 11.73
CA GLN A 173 -7.18 5.71 11.24
C GLN A 173 -6.25 6.21 12.36
N LYS A 174 -6.82 6.59 13.51
CA LYS A 174 -6.02 7.01 14.68
C LYS A 174 -5.40 5.83 15.44
N LEU A 175 -6.05 4.67 15.43
CA LEU A 175 -5.58 3.49 16.17
C LEU A 175 -4.47 2.75 15.42
N SER A 176 -4.53 2.71 14.09
CA SER A 176 -3.53 2.10 13.21
C SER A 176 -2.25 2.94 13.07
N GLY A 177 -2.36 4.27 12.99
CA GLY A 177 -1.26 5.19 12.68
C GLY A 177 -0.20 5.42 13.78
N GLY A 178 -0.15 4.59 14.82
CA GLY A 178 0.93 4.63 15.82
C GLY A 178 0.49 4.82 17.26
N LEU A 179 -0.81 4.91 17.56
CA LEU A 179 -1.29 4.92 18.94
C LEU A 179 -1.03 3.57 19.62
N MET A 180 -1.17 2.46 18.88
CA MET A 180 -0.76 1.13 19.33
C MET A 180 0.73 1.01 19.55
N LEU A 181 1.55 1.54 18.63
CA LEU A 181 3.01 1.51 18.76
C LEU A 181 3.46 2.32 19.98
N LYS A 182 2.89 3.52 20.18
CA LYS A 182 3.14 4.36 21.37
C LYS A 182 2.70 3.65 22.66
N ALA A 183 1.52 3.04 22.66
CA ALA A 183 1.05 2.26 23.80
C ALA A 183 1.97 1.07 24.11
N PHE A 184 2.45 0.37 23.08
CA PHE A 184 3.38 -0.74 23.21
C PHE A 184 4.76 -0.29 23.72
N VAL A 185 5.31 0.80 23.19
CA VAL A 185 6.57 1.41 23.66
C VAL A 185 6.44 1.87 25.11
N CYS A 186 5.35 2.54 25.47
CA CYS A 186 5.07 2.91 26.87
C CYS A 186 5.00 1.68 27.78
N LEU A 187 4.42 0.58 27.31
CA LEU A 187 4.30 -0.67 28.06
C LEU A 187 5.67 -1.36 28.22
N LEU A 188 6.51 -1.38 27.19
CA LEU A 188 7.89 -1.86 27.25
C LEU A 188 8.73 -1.03 28.24
N LEU A 189 8.65 0.30 28.16
CA LEU A 189 9.33 1.20 29.09
C LEU A 189 8.85 0.99 30.52
N ALA A 190 7.54 0.79 30.72
CA ALA A 190 6.98 0.53 32.04
C ALA A 190 7.42 -0.82 32.62
N VAL A 191 7.52 -1.88 31.80
CA VAL A 191 8.05 -3.19 32.21
C VAL A 191 9.54 -3.10 32.55
N LEU A 192 10.33 -2.42 31.71
CA LEU A 192 11.76 -2.20 31.95
C LEU A 192 12.00 -1.45 33.27
N TRP A 193 11.12 -0.49 33.59
CA TRP A 193 11.18 0.29 34.82
C TRP A 193 10.67 -0.48 36.04
N LEU A 194 9.68 -1.37 35.88
CA LEU A 194 9.14 -2.22 36.96
C LEU A 194 10.21 -3.16 37.52
N VAL A 195 11.14 -3.62 36.68
CA VAL A 195 12.29 -4.44 37.06
C VAL A 195 13.28 -3.68 37.97
N MET A 196 13.22 -2.33 37.98
CA MET A 196 14.11 -1.44 38.74
C MET A 196 13.53 -1.01 40.12
N GLU A 197 12.54 -1.77 40.63
CA GLU A 197 11.80 -1.54 41.89
C GLU A 197 10.88 -0.30 41.88
N LEU A 198 9.56 -0.50 41.91
CA LEU A 198 8.58 0.59 41.76
C LEU A 198 7.41 0.59 42.77
N PRO A 199 6.97 1.79 43.25
CA PRO A 199 5.76 2.03 44.04
C PRO A 199 4.41 1.80 43.30
N LEU A 200 3.36 1.59 44.11
CA LEU A 200 1.96 1.26 43.72
C LEU A 200 1.30 2.18 42.69
N THR A 201 1.71 3.44 42.56
CA THR A 201 1.16 4.39 41.58
C THR A 201 1.44 4.00 40.13
N PHE A 202 2.52 3.28 39.86
CA PHE A 202 2.91 2.87 38.51
C PHE A 202 2.11 1.66 38.00
N VAL A 203 1.69 0.78 38.90
CA VAL A 203 0.82 -0.36 38.58
C VAL A 203 -0.52 0.11 38.01
N ARG A 204 -1.05 1.23 38.52
CA ARG A 204 -2.27 1.86 37.99
C ARG A 204 -2.11 2.32 36.53
N GLU A 205 -0.99 2.96 36.20
CA GLU A 205 -0.73 3.44 34.83
C GLU A 205 -0.52 2.28 33.85
N LEU A 206 0.13 1.19 34.29
CA LEU A 206 0.29 -0.02 33.50
C LEU A 206 -1.06 -0.68 33.18
N ILE A 207 -1.95 -0.80 34.19
CA ILE A 207 -3.30 -1.33 34.00
C ILE A 207 -4.10 -0.45 33.03
N LEU A 208 -4.02 0.87 33.18
CA LEU A 208 -4.70 1.82 32.30
C LEU A 208 -4.21 1.69 30.84
N ALA A 209 -2.90 1.58 30.64
CA ALA A 209 -2.31 1.37 29.31
C ALA A 209 -2.78 0.04 28.70
N PHE A 210 -2.81 -1.05 29.48
CA PHE A 210 -3.26 -2.36 29.00
C PHE A 210 -4.75 -2.35 28.62
N LEU A 211 -5.59 -1.66 29.41
CA LEU A 211 -7.02 -1.49 29.11
C LEU A 211 -7.24 -0.68 27.85
N LEU A 212 -6.54 0.46 27.70
CA LEU A 212 -6.63 1.30 26.49
C LEU A 212 -6.14 0.54 25.25
N PHE A 213 -5.05 -0.22 25.38
CA PHE A 213 -4.56 -1.09 24.31
C PHE A 213 -5.59 -2.17 23.93
N GLY A 214 -6.16 -2.86 24.92
CA GLY A 214 -7.18 -3.88 24.69
C GLY A 214 -8.47 -3.34 24.06
N ILE A 215 -8.90 -2.14 24.46
CA ILE A 215 -10.04 -1.43 23.86
C ILE A 215 -9.71 -1.04 22.41
N GLY A 216 -8.54 -0.44 22.17
CA GLY A 216 -8.08 -0.07 20.83
C GLY A 216 -7.99 -1.28 19.90
N PHE A 217 -7.41 -2.38 20.37
CA PHE A 217 -7.33 -3.64 19.65
C PHE A 217 -8.70 -4.21 19.32
N ARG A 218 -9.64 -4.17 20.27
CA ARG A 218 -11.03 -4.60 20.00
C ARG A 218 -11.74 -3.69 19.00
N ILE A 219 -11.58 -2.37 19.09
CA ILE A 219 -12.19 -1.43 18.13
C ILE A 219 -11.62 -1.69 16.74
N MET A 220 -10.31 -1.92 16.62
CA MET A 220 -9.65 -2.19 15.34
C MET A 220 -10.08 -3.52 14.72
N HIS A 221 -10.27 -4.58 15.51
CA HIS A 221 -10.63 -5.90 14.99
C HIS A 221 -12.13 -6.20 14.96
N ARG A 222 -12.97 -5.45 15.68
CA ARG A 222 -14.43 -5.68 15.75
C ARG A 222 -15.29 -4.51 15.31
N GLY A 223 -14.74 -3.30 15.24
CA GLY A 223 -15.44 -2.16 14.65
C GLY A 223 -15.62 -2.36 13.15
N ASN A 224 -16.66 -1.77 12.57
CA ASN A 224 -16.75 -1.62 11.12
C ASN A 224 -16.05 -0.30 10.74
N PRO A 225 -14.82 -0.34 10.20
CA PRO A 225 -14.11 0.86 9.77
C PRO A 225 -14.61 1.39 8.44
N LEU A 226 -15.46 0.65 7.72
CA LEU A 226 -15.98 1.06 6.43
C LEU A 226 -16.97 2.22 6.59
N PRO A 227 -17.00 3.15 5.61
CA PRO A 227 -17.97 4.23 5.60
C PRO A 227 -19.39 3.70 5.41
N GLU A 228 -20.37 4.47 5.89
CA GLU A 228 -21.78 4.09 5.80
C GLU A 228 -22.19 3.81 4.34
N GLY A 229 -22.93 2.71 4.14
CA GLY A 229 -23.38 2.27 2.82
C GLY A 229 -22.38 1.41 2.04
N ILE A 230 -21.18 1.15 2.57
CA ILE A 230 -20.21 0.23 1.96
C ILE A 230 -19.95 -0.96 2.90
N GLU A 231 -20.54 -2.12 2.59
CA GLU A 231 -20.29 -3.36 3.34
C GLU A 231 -19.62 -4.43 2.48
N THR A 232 -19.99 -4.49 1.21
CA THR A 232 -19.56 -5.49 0.23
C THR A 232 -18.72 -4.90 -0.89
N PHE A 233 -18.03 -5.76 -1.64
CA PHE A 233 -17.29 -5.32 -2.83
C PHE A 233 -18.21 -4.74 -3.91
N ALA A 234 -19.46 -5.21 -4.01
CA ALA A 234 -20.47 -4.67 -4.91
C ALA A 234 -20.82 -3.22 -4.53
N ASP A 235 -21.10 -2.96 -3.25
CA ASP A 235 -21.42 -1.60 -2.78
C ASP A 235 -20.26 -0.62 -3.09
N LEU A 236 -19.02 -1.09 -2.94
CA LEU A 236 -17.83 -0.30 -3.27
C LEU A 236 -17.71 -0.04 -4.79
N CYS A 237 -17.98 -1.06 -5.62
CA CYS A 237 -17.99 -0.90 -7.08
C CYS A 237 -19.05 0.12 -7.51
N ASP A 238 -20.27 0.01 -6.97
CA ASP A 238 -21.38 0.91 -7.25
C ASP A 238 -21.02 2.35 -6.86
N TRP A 239 -20.42 2.53 -5.69
CA TRP A 239 -19.96 3.83 -5.23
C TRP A 239 -18.92 4.44 -6.20
N ILE A 240 -17.93 3.66 -6.63
CA ILE A 240 -16.88 4.11 -7.57
C ILE A 240 -17.49 4.48 -8.93
N CYS A 241 -18.41 3.66 -9.44
CA CYS A 241 -19.11 3.93 -10.70
C CYS A 241 -19.88 5.26 -10.64
N VAL A 242 -20.59 5.52 -9.53
CA VAL A 242 -21.29 6.79 -9.32
C VAL A 242 -20.29 7.94 -9.22
N ALA A 243 -19.21 7.79 -8.47
CA ALA A 243 -18.18 8.81 -8.31
C ALA A 243 -17.52 9.20 -9.64
N ARG A 244 -17.17 8.21 -10.49
CA ARG A 244 -16.65 8.44 -11.85
C ARG A 244 -17.62 9.23 -12.72
N LYS A 245 -18.90 8.82 -12.72
CA LYS A 245 -19.97 9.51 -13.48
C LYS A 245 -20.21 10.94 -13.01
N VAL A 246 -19.96 11.23 -11.74
CA VAL A 246 -20.06 12.60 -11.20
C VAL A 246 -18.82 13.39 -11.63
N SER A 247 -17.62 12.85 -11.45
CA SER A 247 -16.35 13.51 -11.83
C SER A 247 -16.32 13.89 -13.32
N ALA A 248 -16.74 12.98 -14.20
CA ALA A 248 -16.76 13.20 -15.64
C ALA A 248 -17.75 14.29 -16.11
N ARG A 249 -18.66 14.77 -15.25
CA ARG A 249 -19.55 15.91 -15.59
C ARG A 249 -18.93 17.27 -15.28
N TYR A 250 -17.86 17.31 -14.53
CA TYR A 250 -17.19 18.54 -14.08
C TYR A 250 -15.84 18.77 -14.77
N GLU A 251 -15.47 17.89 -15.71
CA GLU A 251 -14.39 18.07 -16.70
C GLU A 251 -14.97 18.58 -18.03
#